data_AF-A0A834D1C1-F1
#
_entry.id   AF-A0A834D1C1-F1
#
_cell.length_a   1.000
_cell.length_b   1.000
_cell.length_c   1.000
_cell.angle_alpha   90.00
_cell.angle_beta   90.00
_cell.angle_gamma   90.00
#
_symmetry.space_group_name_H-M   'P 1'
#
loop_
_entity.id
_entity.type
_entity.pdbx_description
1 polymer ?
#
loop_
_entity_poly.entity_id
_entity_poly.type
_entity_poly.pdbx_seq_one_letter_code
_entity_poly.pdbx_strand_id
1 'polypeptide(L)'
;MQVNHCLLGLPGVRKEEIKNVLSHPMALAQCDMALNELGVLSISAHDTAGAAQMVSSTGLRESGAIASARAAEIYGLEILAENIQDDDNNITRFLMLGREPVIPGTDRPYKTSIVFTLEEGPGELFKALSVFAMRSINLSKIESRPQKQHPLRVVDYSNEGSTKYFDYLFFIDFEASMAELRAQYALGHLQQEFARFLRVLGSYPMDTVL
;
A
#
# COMPACT_ATOMS: atom_id res chain seq x y z
N MET A 1 -1.17 -8.42 4.38
CA MET A 1 -2.33 -9.23 3.95
C MET A 1 -1.98 -9.86 2.62
N GLN A 2 -1.99 -11.18 2.54
CA GLN A 2 -1.72 -11.91 1.30
C GLN A 2 -2.90 -11.74 0.34
N VAL A 3 -2.61 -11.50 -0.93
CA VAL A 3 -3.61 -11.43 -2.00
C VAL A 3 -3.88 -12.85 -2.46
N ASN A 4 -5.14 -13.29 -2.33
CA ASN A 4 -5.62 -14.56 -2.87
C ASN A 4 -6.72 -14.26 -3.88
N HIS A 5 -6.44 -14.55 -5.14
CA HIS A 5 -7.39 -14.45 -6.24
C HIS A 5 -8.13 -15.78 -6.38
N CYS A 6 -9.46 -15.71 -6.36
CA CYS A 6 -10.35 -16.85 -6.54
C CYS A 6 -11.07 -16.75 -7.88
N LEU A 7 -11.20 -17.86 -8.59
CA LEU A 7 -12.14 -17.98 -9.71
C LEU A 7 -13.54 -18.24 -9.16
N LEU A 8 -14.46 -17.33 -9.44
CA LEU A 8 -15.84 -17.37 -8.96
C LEU A 8 -16.81 -17.68 -10.11
N GLY A 9 -17.87 -18.42 -9.81
CA GLY A 9 -18.97 -18.70 -10.73
C GLY A 9 -20.32 -18.71 -10.02
N LEU A 10 -21.40 -18.76 -10.81
CA LEU A 10 -22.75 -18.90 -10.25
C LEU A 10 -22.91 -20.27 -9.57
N PRO A 11 -23.81 -20.39 -8.58
CA PRO A 11 -24.05 -21.67 -7.91
C PRO A 11 -24.36 -22.82 -8.87
N GLY A 12 -23.66 -23.94 -8.71
CA GLY A 12 -23.81 -25.12 -9.55
C GLY A 12 -23.27 -24.99 -10.98
N VAL A 13 -22.44 -23.98 -11.25
CA VAL A 13 -21.61 -23.91 -12.47
C VAL A 13 -20.29 -24.62 -12.21
N ARG A 14 -19.88 -25.51 -13.12
CA ARG A 14 -18.55 -26.13 -13.04
C ARG A 14 -17.50 -25.26 -13.73
N LYS A 15 -16.24 -25.42 -13.33
CA LYS A 15 -15.09 -24.69 -13.88
C LYS A 15 -15.00 -24.78 -15.41
N GLU A 16 -15.35 -25.93 -15.97
CA GLU A 16 -15.27 -26.19 -17.42
C GLU A 16 -16.40 -25.52 -18.24
N GLU A 17 -17.45 -25.01 -17.58
CA GLU A 17 -18.54 -24.27 -18.24
C GLU A 17 -18.19 -22.79 -18.48
N ILE A 18 -17.14 -22.27 -17.81
CA ILE A 18 -16.70 -20.88 -17.93
C ILE A 18 -16.02 -20.66 -19.28
N LYS A 19 -16.43 -19.61 -19.99
CA LYS A 19 -15.83 -19.18 -21.26
C LYS A 19 -15.26 -17.78 -21.21
N ASN A 20 -15.76 -16.94 -20.31
CA ASN A 20 -15.26 -15.59 -20.12
C ASN A 20 -15.10 -15.28 -18.63
N VAL A 21 -14.06 -14.52 -18.30
CA VAL A 21 -13.71 -14.18 -16.93
C VAL A 21 -13.54 -12.67 -16.80
N LEU A 22 -14.27 -12.09 -15.85
CA LEU A 22 -14.27 -10.66 -15.59
C LEU A 22 -13.39 -10.33 -14.38
N SER A 23 -12.55 -9.30 -14.49
CA SER A 23 -11.89 -8.71 -13.31
C SER A 23 -11.21 -7.38 -13.65
N HIS A 24 -10.62 -6.74 -12.64
CA HIS A 24 -9.71 -5.61 -12.85
C HIS A 24 -8.51 -6.05 -13.73
N PRO A 25 -8.02 -5.22 -14.67
CA PRO A 25 -6.87 -5.55 -15.53
C PRO A 25 -5.65 -6.10 -14.78
N MET A 26 -5.34 -5.53 -13.61
CA MET A 26 -4.23 -6.01 -12.78
C MET A 26 -4.46 -7.42 -12.24
N ALA A 27 -5.69 -7.77 -11.86
CA ALA A 27 -6.00 -9.10 -11.35
C ALA A 27 -5.99 -10.15 -12.47
N LEU A 28 -6.48 -9.79 -13.67
CA LEU A 28 -6.37 -10.63 -14.86
C LEU A 28 -4.91 -10.92 -15.21
N ALA A 29 -4.07 -9.88 -15.23
CA ALA A 29 -2.65 -10.01 -15.50
C ALA A 29 -1.87 -10.78 -14.42
N GLN A 30 -2.40 -10.83 -13.19
CA GLN A 30 -1.83 -11.62 -12.09
C GLN A 30 -2.28 -13.08 -12.10
N CYS A 31 -3.18 -13.49 -12.98
CA CYS A 31 -3.68 -14.86 -13.08
C CYS A 31 -3.56 -15.39 -14.52
N ASP A 32 -2.61 -14.85 -15.30
CA ASP A 32 -2.56 -15.08 -16.74
C ASP A 32 -2.30 -16.56 -17.06
N MET A 33 -1.48 -17.25 -16.25
CA MET A 33 -1.22 -18.68 -16.45
C MET A 33 -2.49 -19.52 -16.28
N ALA A 34 -3.22 -19.30 -15.18
CA ALA A 34 -4.45 -20.03 -14.90
C ALA A 34 -5.55 -19.77 -15.95
N LEU A 35 -5.65 -18.53 -16.46
CA LEU A 35 -6.61 -18.16 -17.49
C LEU A 35 -6.26 -18.78 -18.86
N ASN A 36 -4.98 -18.80 -19.21
CA ASN A 36 -4.49 -19.43 -20.44
C ASN A 36 -4.70 -20.96 -20.41
N GLU A 37 -4.45 -21.62 -19.27
CA GLU A 37 -4.73 -23.05 -19.11
C GLU A 37 -6.22 -23.39 -19.26
N LEU A 38 -7.10 -22.49 -18.81
CA LEU A 38 -8.55 -22.66 -18.96
C LEU A 38 -9.05 -22.32 -20.37
N GLY A 39 -8.27 -21.60 -21.18
CA GLY A 39 -8.67 -21.19 -22.52
C GLY A 39 -9.86 -20.21 -22.53
N VAL A 40 -9.99 -19.37 -21.50
CA VAL A 40 -11.11 -18.44 -21.32
C VAL A 40 -10.78 -17.04 -21.84
N LEU A 41 -11.82 -16.29 -22.21
CA LEU A 41 -11.70 -14.89 -22.63
C LEU A 41 -11.66 -13.96 -21.41
N SER A 42 -10.57 -13.22 -21.25
CA SER A 42 -10.41 -12.21 -20.20
C SER A 42 -11.12 -10.91 -20.57
N ILE A 43 -12.07 -10.46 -19.74
CA ILE A 43 -12.85 -9.24 -19.93
C ILE A 43 -12.54 -8.26 -18.81
N SER A 44 -12.05 -7.08 -19.19
CA SER A 44 -11.73 -6.01 -18.25
C SER A 44 -12.99 -5.44 -17.58
N ALA A 45 -12.93 -5.31 -16.26
CA ALA A 45 -13.93 -4.66 -15.42
C ALA A 45 -13.28 -3.55 -14.56
N HIS A 46 -14.11 -2.71 -13.94
CA HIS A 46 -13.64 -1.57 -13.15
C HIS A 46 -12.87 -1.95 -11.88
N ASP A 47 -13.29 -3.02 -11.20
CA ASP A 47 -12.63 -3.55 -10.01
C ASP A 47 -13.00 -5.04 -9.82
N THR A 48 -12.31 -5.72 -8.90
CA THR A 48 -12.48 -7.18 -8.67
C THR A 48 -13.82 -7.52 -8.02
N ALA A 49 -14.31 -6.72 -7.07
CA ALA A 49 -15.58 -6.97 -6.39
C ALA A 49 -16.78 -6.65 -7.31
N GLY A 50 -16.69 -5.57 -8.09
CA GLY A 50 -17.64 -5.20 -9.13
C GLY A 50 -17.74 -6.24 -10.24
N ALA A 51 -16.64 -6.91 -10.59
CA ALA A 51 -16.68 -8.05 -11.51
C ALA A 51 -17.51 -9.22 -10.95
N ALA A 52 -17.32 -9.57 -9.66
CA ALA A 52 -18.14 -10.58 -8.99
C ALA A 52 -19.63 -10.17 -8.95
N GLN A 53 -19.92 -8.91 -8.63
CA GLN A 53 -21.28 -8.38 -8.69
C GLN A 53 -21.91 -8.50 -10.09
N MET A 54 -21.12 -8.22 -11.14
CA MET A 54 -21.59 -8.31 -12.52
C MET A 54 -21.94 -9.76 -12.91
N VAL A 55 -21.12 -10.73 -12.53
CA VAL A 55 -21.41 -12.15 -12.78
C VAL A 55 -22.68 -12.58 -12.04
N SER A 56 -22.81 -12.22 -10.76
CA SER A 56 -24.00 -12.52 -9.95
C SER A 56 -25.27 -11.88 -10.55
N SER A 57 -25.21 -10.63 -10.99
CA SER A 57 -26.39 -9.91 -11.51
C SER A 57 -26.79 -10.29 -12.93
N THR A 58 -25.83 -10.61 -13.80
CA THR A 58 -26.13 -11.00 -15.20
C THR A 58 -26.67 -12.42 -15.30
N GLY A 59 -26.30 -13.31 -14.37
CA GLY A 59 -26.80 -14.69 -14.32
C GLY A 59 -26.31 -15.57 -15.48
N LEU A 60 -25.29 -15.13 -16.21
CA LEU A 60 -24.71 -15.89 -17.32
C LEU A 60 -23.84 -17.02 -16.79
N ARG A 61 -24.25 -18.26 -17.03
CA ARG A 61 -23.54 -19.47 -16.54
C ARG A 61 -22.14 -19.63 -17.12
N GLU A 62 -21.87 -19.07 -18.29
CA GLU A 62 -20.56 -19.14 -18.94
C GLU A 62 -19.60 -18.00 -18.53
N SER A 63 -20.04 -17.14 -17.61
CA SER A 63 -19.25 -16.03 -17.07
C SER A 63 -18.76 -16.34 -15.67
N GLY A 64 -17.46 -16.14 -15.46
CA GLY A 64 -16.81 -16.19 -14.16
C GLY A 64 -16.18 -14.85 -13.78
N ALA A 65 -15.76 -14.71 -12.53
CA ALA A 65 -15.03 -13.53 -12.06
C ALA A 65 -13.75 -13.92 -11.32
N ILE A 66 -12.72 -13.09 -11.41
CA ILE A 66 -11.58 -13.17 -10.46
C ILE A 66 -11.82 -12.13 -9.37
N ALA A 67 -11.99 -12.60 -8.15
CA ALA A 67 -12.16 -11.74 -6.99
C ALA A 67 -11.72 -12.44 -5.71
N SER A 68 -11.88 -11.78 -4.56
CA SER A 68 -11.61 -12.39 -3.26
C SER A 68 -12.72 -13.38 -2.87
N ALA A 69 -12.38 -14.36 -2.03
CA ALA A 69 -13.36 -15.24 -1.39
C ALA A 69 -14.48 -14.45 -0.68
N ARG A 70 -14.13 -13.29 -0.09
CA ARG A 70 -15.10 -12.39 0.54
C ARG A 70 -16.13 -11.84 -0.45
N ALA A 71 -15.74 -11.55 -1.69
CA ALA A 71 -16.68 -11.12 -2.72
C ALA A 71 -17.66 -12.25 -3.10
N ALA A 72 -17.18 -13.51 -3.12
CA ALA A 72 -18.02 -14.67 -3.36
C ALA A 72 -19.16 -14.77 -2.32
N GLU A 73 -18.82 -14.63 -1.04
CA GLU A 73 -19.80 -14.62 0.06
C GLU A 73 -20.83 -13.48 -0.08
N ILE A 74 -20.38 -12.28 -0.42
CA ILE A 74 -21.25 -11.09 -0.52
C ILE A 74 -22.25 -11.23 -1.68
N TYR A 75 -21.81 -11.79 -2.81
CA TYR A 75 -22.61 -11.86 -4.03
C TYR A 75 -23.23 -13.24 -4.30
N GLY A 76 -23.10 -14.19 -3.36
CA GLY A 76 -23.68 -15.52 -3.48
C GLY A 76 -23.09 -16.34 -4.62
N LEU A 77 -21.80 -16.20 -4.88
CA LEU A 77 -21.06 -16.97 -5.88
C LEU A 77 -20.33 -18.15 -5.24
N GLU A 78 -20.08 -19.18 -6.03
CA GLU A 78 -19.26 -20.33 -5.65
C GLU A 78 -17.81 -20.12 -6.08
N ILE A 79 -16.88 -20.57 -5.24
CA ILE A 79 -15.45 -20.58 -5.55
C ILE A 79 -15.15 -21.84 -6.34
N LEU A 80 -14.76 -21.68 -7.61
CA LEU A 80 -14.41 -22.76 -8.53
C LEU A 80 -12.94 -23.15 -8.45
N ALA A 81 -12.09 -22.19 -8.06
CA ALA A 81 -10.67 -22.41 -7.77
C ALA A 81 -10.16 -21.29 -6.86
N GLU A 82 -9.28 -21.62 -5.93
CA GLU A 82 -8.57 -20.69 -5.05
C GLU A 82 -7.11 -20.58 -5.46
N ASN A 83 -6.44 -19.49 -5.06
CA ASN A 83 -5.03 -19.25 -5.30
C ASN A 83 -4.65 -19.38 -6.78
N ILE A 84 -5.42 -18.76 -7.67
CA ILE A 84 -5.18 -18.81 -9.12
C ILE A 84 -4.18 -17.74 -9.60
N GLN A 85 -3.62 -16.97 -8.67
CA GLN A 85 -2.58 -16.00 -8.98
C GLN A 85 -1.27 -16.69 -9.40
N ASP A 86 -0.52 -16.00 -10.24
CA ASP A 86 0.77 -16.43 -10.78
C ASP A 86 1.90 -16.35 -9.74
N ASP A 87 1.78 -15.45 -8.75
CA ASP A 87 2.75 -15.26 -7.66
C ASP A 87 2.05 -15.30 -6.29
N ASP A 88 2.40 -16.31 -5.50
CA ASP A 88 1.88 -16.50 -4.15
C ASP A 88 2.44 -15.52 -3.12
N ASN A 89 3.52 -14.79 -3.45
CA ASN A 89 4.15 -13.79 -2.58
C ASN A 89 3.59 -12.38 -2.77
N ASN A 90 2.35 -12.27 -3.26
CA ASN A 90 1.69 -10.99 -3.44
C ASN A 90 1.10 -10.49 -2.10
N ILE A 91 1.76 -9.53 -1.47
CA ILE A 91 1.35 -8.96 -0.18
C ILE A 91 1.03 -7.48 -0.33
N THR A 92 -0.17 -7.11 0.11
CA THR A 92 -0.54 -5.69 0.25
C THR A 92 -0.35 -5.25 1.69
N ARG A 93 0.45 -4.19 1.87
CA ARG A 93 0.64 -3.50 3.15
C ARG A 93 -0.39 -2.39 3.31
N PHE A 94 -1.12 -2.41 4.41
CA PHE A 94 -2.08 -1.37 4.79
C PHE A 94 -1.55 -0.53 5.95
N LEU A 95 -2.00 0.72 6.03
CA LEU A 95 -1.79 1.61 7.18
C LEU A 95 -3.15 2.00 7.75
N MET A 96 -3.34 1.83 9.05
CA MET A 96 -4.50 2.34 9.76
C MET A 96 -4.23 3.77 10.20
N LEU A 97 -5.10 4.71 9.81
CA LEU A 97 -4.96 6.11 10.13
C LEU A 97 -5.93 6.50 11.26
N GLY A 98 -5.40 7.18 12.27
CA GLY A 98 -6.16 7.78 13.36
C GLY A 98 -5.98 9.29 13.39
N ARG A 99 -6.97 10.01 13.94
CA ARG A 99 -6.84 11.46 14.17
C ARG A 99 -5.92 11.75 15.35
N GLU A 100 -6.08 10.97 16.42
CA GLU A 100 -5.25 11.08 17.62
C GLU A 100 -3.92 10.36 17.43
N PRO A 101 -2.80 10.95 17.87
CA PRO A 101 -1.51 10.31 17.80
C PRO A 101 -1.46 9.10 18.75
N VAL A 102 -0.94 7.98 18.26
CA VAL A 102 -0.58 6.85 19.12
C VAL A 102 0.65 7.23 19.92
N ILE A 103 0.58 7.11 21.26
CA ILE A 103 1.74 7.33 22.12
C ILE A 103 2.70 6.15 21.93
N PRO A 104 3.92 6.37 21.42
CA PRO A 104 4.84 5.29 21.12
C PRO A 104 5.53 4.78 22.39
N GLY A 105 5.65 3.46 22.50
CA GLY A 105 6.37 2.77 23.57
C GLY A 105 7.73 2.22 23.10
N THR A 106 8.35 1.42 23.95
CA THR A 106 9.55 0.61 23.63
C THR A 106 9.37 -0.86 24.00
N ASP A 107 8.11 -1.25 24.26
CA ASP A 107 7.66 -2.59 24.67
C ASP A 107 7.79 -3.66 23.57
N ARG A 108 7.95 -3.23 22.32
CA ARG A 108 8.06 -4.10 21.14
C ARG A 108 8.75 -3.33 20.01
N PRO A 109 9.04 -3.97 18.86
CA PRO A 109 9.59 -3.26 17.72
C PRO A 109 8.60 -2.23 17.14
N TYR A 110 9.08 -1.02 16.83
CA TYR A 110 8.30 0.07 16.25
C TYR A 110 8.86 0.51 14.90
N LYS A 111 7.98 1.05 14.07
CA LYS A 111 8.29 1.74 12.83
C LYS A 111 7.77 3.16 12.92
N THR A 112 8.55 4.10 12.42
CA THR A 112 8.16 5.51 12.36
C THR A 112 8.18 5.97 10.91
N SER A 113 7.06 6.54 10.48
CA SER A 113 6.89 7.13 9.15
C SER A 113 7.07 8.64 9.24
N ILE A 114 7.90 9.19 8.35
CA ILE A 114 8.12 10.63 8.22
C ILE A 114 7.96 11.07 6.77
N VAL A 115 7.66 12.35 6.62
CA VAL A 115 7.82 13.07 5.36
C VAL A 115 8.70 14.28 5.58
N PHE A 116 9.63 14.53 4.66
CA PHE A 116 10.47 15.72 4.70
C PHE A 116 10.84 16.20 3.29
N THR A 117 11.36 17.43 3.22
CA THR A 117 11.92 18.02 2.00
C THR A 117 13.32 18.53 2.29
N LEU A 118 14.15 18.55 1.26
CA LEU A 118 15.53 19.02 1.30
C LEU A 118 15.68 20.27 0.43
N GLU A 119 16.86 20.90 0.52
CA GLU A 119 17.32 21.81 -0.52
C GLU A 119 17.72 21.02 -1.78
N GLU A 120 17.70 21.69 -2.92
CA GLU A 120 18.20 21.09 -4.16
C GLU A 120 19.73 21.09 -4.15
N GLY A 121 20.32 19.97 -4.53
CA GLY A 121 21.77 19.86 -4.65
C GLY A 121 22.26 18.42 -4.73
N PRO A 122 23.45 18.19 -5.30
CA PRO A 122 24.05 16.87 -5.33
C PRO A 122 24.38 16.40 -3.91
N GLY A 123 23.93 15.19 -3.56
CA GLY A 123 24.26 14.54 -2.29
C GLY A 123 23.38 14.97 -1.10
N GLU A 124 22.40 15.84 -1.27
CA GLU A 124 21.52 16.28 -0.16
C GLU A 124 20.75 15.11 0.45
N LEU A 125 20.23 14.19 -0.37
CA LEU A 125 19.59 12.98 0.16
C LEU A 125 20.58 12.11 0.93
N PHE A 126 21.81 11.94 0.46
CA PHE A 126 22.82 11.16 1.17
C PHE A 126 23.12 11.75 2.56
N LYS A 127 23.32 13.07 2.63
CA LYS A 127 23.53 13.78 3.91
C LYS A 127 22.34 13.59 4.85
N ALA A 128 21.13 13.75 4.34
CA ALA A 128 19.90 13.54 5.11
C ALA A 128 19.76 12.11 5.64
N LEU A 129 20.06 11.09 4.82
CA LEU A 129 19.97 9.69 5.25
C LEU A 129 21.09 9.28 6.23
N SER A 130 22.23 9.97 6.19
CA SER A 130 23.37 9.68 7.07
C SER A 130 23.00 9.78 8.56
N VAL A 131 22.03 10.63 8.92
CA VAL A 131 21.60 10.81 10.32
C VAL A 131 21.01 9.53 10.93
N PHE A 132 20.40 8.66 10.11
CA PHE A 132 19.88 7.37 10.52
C PHE A 132 20.99 6.31 10.54
N ALA A 133 21.81 6.28 9.49
CA ALA A 133 22.91 5.31 9.36
C ALA A 133 23.93 5.44 10.51
N MET A 134 24.33 6.67 10.86
CA MET A 134 25.26 6.95 11.98
C MET A 134 24.71 6.53 13.35
N ARG A 135 23.42 6.24 13.45
CA ARG A 135 22.74 5.81 14.68
C ARG A 135 22.22 4.38 14.59
N SER A 136 22.65 3.64 13.56
CA SER A 136 22.25 2.25 13.31
C SER A 136 20.73 2.08 13.27
N ILE A 137 20.03 3.03 12.63
CA ILE A 137 18.59 2.97 12.40
C ILE A 137 18.35 2.47 10.98
N ASN A 138 17.65 1.34 10.86
CA ASN A 138 17.33 0.75 9.58
C ASN A 138 16.19 1.51 8.88
N LEU A 139 16.28 1.62 7.56
CA LEU A 139 15.23 2.21 6.72
C LEU A 139 14.52 1.09 5.97
N SER A 140 13.20 0.99 6.15
CA SER A 140 12.37 -0.04 5.53
C SER A 140 11.57 0.48 4.32
N LYS A 141 11.53 1.80 4.13
CA LYS A 141 10.94 2.45 2.95
C LYS A 141 11.66 3.76 2.67
N ILE A 142 11.93 4.03 1.40
CA ILE A 142 12.29 5.35 0.91
C ILE A 142 11.59 5.60 -0.42
N GLU A 143 10.90 6.73 -0.52
CA GLU A 143 10.15 7.09 -1.72
C GLU A 143 10.20 8.60 -1.96
N SER A 144 10.65 9.02 -3.14
CA SER A 144 10.65 10.41 -3.56
C SER A 144 9.45 10.71 -4.45
N ARG A 145 8.73 11.80 -4.17
CA ARG A 145 7.60 12.28 -4.99
C ARG A 145 7.83 13.74 -5.41
N PRO A 146 7.82 14.06 -6.71
CA PRO A 146 7.95 15.44 -7.17
C PRO A 146 6.67 16.21 -6.82
N GLN A 147 6.81 17.43 -6.31
CA GLN A 147 5.68 18.27 -5.91
C GLN A 147 5.42 19.38 -6.94
N LYS A 148 5.28 18.99 -8.22
CA LYS A 148 5.22 19.94 -9.35
C LYS A 148 3.87 20.65 -9.56
N GLN A 149 2.77 20.18 -8.96
CA GLN A 149 1.42 20.66 -9.30
C GLN A 149 0.54 21.08 -8.11
N HIS A 150 0.90 20.76 -6.86
CA HIS A 150 0.11 21.13 -5.67
C HIS A 150 1.00 21.55 -4.50
N PRO A 151 0.85 22.79 -3.98
CA PRO A 151 1.64 23.25 -2.84
C PRO A 151 1.21 22.52 -1.56
N LEU A 152 2.16 21.99 -0.80
CA LEU A 152 1.93 21.64 0.59
C LEU A 152 1.64 22.93 1.37
N ARG A 153 0.41 23.06 1.86
CA ARG A 153 0.07 24.07 2.86
C ARG A 153 0.57 23.56 4.21
N VAL A 154 1.68 24.12 4.68
CA VAL A 154 2.13 23.91 6.07
C VAL A 154 1.21 24.75 6.93
N VAL A 155 0.27 24.10 7.60
CA VAL A 155 -0.63 24.73 8.55
C VAL A 155 -0.08 24.42 9.93
N ASP A 156 0.35 25.45 10.66
CA ASP A 156 0.61 25.32 12.08
C ASP A 156 -0.71 25.07 12.84
N TYR A 157 -0.63 24.70 14.13
CA TYR A 157 -1.84 24.46 14.95
C TYR A 157 -2.77 25.69 15.04
N SER A 158 -2.33 26.86 14.57
CA SER A 158 -3.04 28.14 14.52
C SER A 158 -3.74 28.46 13.19
N ASN A 159 -3.69 27.58 12.18
CA ASN A 159 -4.36 27.80 10.88
C ASN A 159 -3.82 29.00 10.05
N GLU A 160 -2.65 29.55 10.38
CA GLU A 160 -2.09 30.77 9.80
C GLU A 160 -0.68 30.55 9.22
N GLY A 161 -0.56 29.62 8.26
CA GLY A 161 0.71 29.31 7.59
C GLY A 161 0.89 29.97 6.22
N SER A 162 2.13 30.33 5.87
CA SER A 162 2.54 30.75 4.52
C SER A 162 2.87 29.56 3.61
N THR A 163 2.47 29.66 2.35
CA THR A 163 2.69 28.60 1.34
C THR A 163 4.18 28.53 0.94
N LYS A 164 4.83 27.37 1.14
CA LYS A 164 6.19 27.10 0.64
C LYS A 164 6.16 26.09 -0.52
N TYR A 165 6.96 26.38 -1.55
CA TYR A 165 7.20 25.47 -2.67
C TYR A 165 8.38 24.56 -2.34
N PHE A 166 8.22 23.27 -2.63
CA PHE A 166 9.25 22.25 -2.47
C PHE A 166 9.28 21.43 -3.75
N ASP A 167 10.47 21.05 -4.23
CA ASP A 167 10.59 20.32 -5.51
C ASP A 167 10.32 18.82 -5.31
N TYR A 168 10.69 18.28 -4.14
CA TYR A 168 10.53 16.87 -3.80
C TYR A 168 10.12 16.65 -2.33
N LEU A 169 9.22 15.68 -2.14
CA LEU A 169 8.91 15.09 -0.85
C LEU A 169 9.52 13.70 -0.75
N PHE A 170 10.17 13.44 0.37
CA PHE A 170 10.72 12.14 0.72
C PHE A 170 9.87 11.52 1.81
N PHE A 171 9.31 10.36 1.54
CA PHE A 171 8.62 9.52 2.52
C PHE A 171 9.57 8.42 2.96
N ILE A 172 9.80 8.33 4.26
CA ILE A 172 10.66 7.30 4.85
C ILE A 172 9.93 6.59 5.97
N ASP A 173 10.08 5.27 5.99
CA ASP A 173 9.78 4.46 7.17
C ASP A 173 11.08 3.93 7.76
N PHE A 174 11.32 4.19 9.04
CA PHE A 174 12.49 3.71 9.75
C PHE A 174 12.13 2.87 10.98
N GLU A 175 12.99 1.93 11.34
CA GLU A 175 12.77 0.94 12.39
C GLU A 175 13.30 1.42 13.74
N ALA A 176 12.58 2.38 14.31
CA ALA A 176 12.75 2.81 15.70
C ALA A 176 11.47 3.50 16.19
N SER A 177 11.26 3.45 17.50
CA SER A 177 10.21 4.19 18.19
C SER A 177 10.61 5.65 18.41
N MET A 178 9.64 6.56 18.34
CA MET A 178 9.83 7.95 18.75
C MET A 178 10.06 8.13 20.26
N ALA A 179 9.87 7.09 21.07
CA ALA A 179 10.27 7.07 22.47
C ALA A 179 11.78 6.80 22.66
N GLU A 180 12.51 6.37 21.62
CA GLU A 180 13.94 6.11 21.70
C GLU A 180 14.77 7.38 21.45
N LEU A 181 15.78 7.63 22.30
CA LEU A 181 16.68 8.79 22.15
C LEU A 181 17.41 8.80 20.80
N ARG A 182 17.83 7.63 20.27
CA ARG A 182 18.51 7.56 18.97
C ARG A 182 17.62 8.07 17.83
N ALA A 183 16.32 7.79 17.87
CA ALA A 183 15.37 8.25 16.86
C ALA A 183 15.12 9.76 17.01
N GLN A 184 14.95 10.24 18.24
CA GLN A 184 14.80 11.66 18.54
C GLN A 184 16.02 12.46 18.08
N TYR A 185 17.24 11.98 18.33
CA TYR A 185 18.47 12.62 17.86
C TYR A 185 18.64 12.53 16.34
N ALA A 186 18.21 11.44 15.70
CA ALA A 186 18.23 11.34 14.23
C ALA A 186 17.32 12.40 13.60
N LEU A 187 16.07 12.52 14.08
CA LEU A 187 15.13 13.50 13.57
C LEU A 187 15.49 14.93 13.93
N GLY A 188 16.02 15.16 15.14
CA GLY A 188 16.54 16.47 15.54
C GLY A 188 17.66 16.93 14.61
N HIS A 189 18.64 16.05 14.33
CA HIS A 189 19.71 16.34 13.38
C HIS A 189 19.15 16.58 11.96
N LEU A 190 18.25 15.73 11.49
CA LEU A 190 17.61 15.90 10.18
C LEU A 190 16.90 17.27 10.05
N GLN A 191 16.12 17.64 11.05
CA GLN A 191 15.32 18.86 11.08
C GLN A 191 16.18 20.13 11.20
N GLN A 192 17.29 20.07 11.93
CA GLN A 192 18.15 21.23 12.17
C GLN A 192 19.10 21.51 11.00
N GLU A 193 19.67 20.47 10.40
CA GLU A 193 20.79 20.63 9.46
C GLU A 193 20.40 20.46 7.99
N PHE A 194 19.37 19.67 7.67
CA PHE A 194 19.11 19.28 6.26
C PHE A 194 17.68 19.55 5.78
N ALA A 195 16.68 19.31 6.62
CA ALA A 195 15.29 19.36 6.19
C ALA A 195 14.71 20.78 6.31
N ARG A 196 14.13 21.29 5.20
CA ARG A 196 13.41 22.59 5.23
C ARG A 196 11.99 22.46 5.81
N PHE A 197 11.48 21.24 5.80
CA PHE A 197 10.23 20.82 6.40
C PHE A 197 10.37 19.35 6.76
N LEU A 198 9.88 18.99 7.94
CA LEU A 198 9.82 17.62 8.42
C LEU A 198 8.52 17.44 9.20
N ARG A 199 7.84 16.33 8.96
CA ARG A 199 6.66 15.92 9.72
C ARG A 199 6.72 14.43 10.02
N VAL A 200 6.52 14.10 11.29
CA VAL A 200 6.24 12.73 11.71
C VAL A 200 4.79 12.41 11.38
N LEU A 201 4.57 11.36 10.60
CA LEU A 201 3.24 10.88 10.20
C LEU A 201 2.67 9.90 11.24
N GLY A 202 3.54 9.19 11.95
CA GLY A 202 3.17 8.32 13.06
C GLY A 202 4.33 7.41 13.47
N SER A 203 4.30 6.95 14.71
CA SER A 203 5.20 5.93 15.25
C SER A 203 4.31 4.81 15.80
N TYR A 204 4.41 3.63 15.19
CA TYR A 204 3.46 2.53 15.37
C TYR A 204 4.17 1.18 15.51
N PRO A 205 3.57 0.21 16.23
CA PRO A 205 4.14 -1.12 16.36
C PRO A 205 4.36 -1.78 14.99
N MET A 206 5.45 -2.52 14.85
CA MET A 206 5.69 -3.32 13.65
C MET A 206 4.84 -4.59 13.69
N ASP A 207 4.21 -4.89 12.57
CA ASP A 207 3.66 -6.23 12.36
C ASP A 207 4.84 -7.16 12.07
N THR A 208 5.06 -8.12 12.98
CA THR A 208 6.16 -9.09 12.90
C THR A 208 5.64 -10.48 12.53
N VAL A 209 4.33 -10.62 12.33
CA VAL A 209 3.68 -11.86 11.93
C VAL A 209 3.34 -11.72 10.45
N LEU A 210 4.11 -12.40 9.60
CA LEU A 210 3.73 -12.66 8.21
C LEU A 210 3.16 -14.07 8.12
#